data_AF-F5YS70-F1
#
_entry.id   AF-F5YS70-F1
#
_cell.length_a   1.000
_cell.length_b   1.000
_cell.length_c   1.000
_cell.angle_alpha   90.00
_cell.angle_beta   90.00
_cell.angle_gamma   90.00
#
_symmetry.space_group_name_H-M   'P 1'
#
loop_
_entity.id
_entity.type
_entity.pdbx_description
1 polymer ?
#
loop_
_entity_poly.entity_id
_entity_poly.type
_entity_poly.pdbx_seq_one_letter_code
_entity_poly.pdbx_strand_id
1 'polypeptide(L)'
;MTITADIAAERAALAASLLAAGASAPTGCGDWTALDLASHLVAEERLGGLTTFIARSLAVRGVAVAGPPTLVDNAIRLERRQGFAALVNRLRLPVPRLLLRPRVAPLALFEYWTHHDELTRATGSAHAVPATLSTVVPLLPHHQRNKLPAAVRVTVATADNTIRCSAGPLSAAEVTVCGSTENLVR
;
A
#
# COMPACT_ATOMS: atom_id res chain seq x y z
N MET A 1 8.99 -17.26 -1.62
CA MET A 1 8.67 -16.80 -0.25
C MET A 1 7.16 -16.73 -0.09
N THR A 2 6.62 -16.75 1.12
CA THR A 2 5.18 -16.58 1.37
C THR A 2 4.85 -15.09 1.51
N ILE A 3 3.61 -14.68 1.25
CA ILE A 3 3.21 -13.27 1.36
C ILE A 3 3.44 -12.70 2.78
N THR A 4 3.25 -13.51 3.81
CA THR A 4 3.53 -13.13 5.20
C THR A 4 5.03 -12.91 5.45
N ALA A 5 5.89 -13.72 4.84
CA ALA A 5 7.33 -13.54 4.93
C ALA A 5 7.78 -12.27 4.19
N ASP A 6 7.20 -12.00 3.01
CA ASP A 6 7.47 -10.78 2.25
C ASP A 6 7.01 -9.54 3.02
N ILE A 7 5.83 -9.56 3.67
CA ILE A 7 5.36 -8.46 4.54
C ILE A 7 6.35 -8.19 5.68
N ALA A 8 6.82 -9.24 6.35
CA ALA A 8 7.75 -9.10 7.47
C ALA A 8 9.11 -8.53 7.01
N ALA A 9 9.64 -9.04 5.89
CA ALA A 9 10.89 -8.57 5.30
C ALA A 9 10.78 -7.11 4.83
N GLU A 10 9.70 -6.78 4.12
CA GLU A 10 9.42 -5.44 3.60
C GLU A 10 9.35 -4.42 4.73
N ARG A 11 8.60 -4.74 5.80
CA ARG A 11 8.44 -3.82 6.93
C ARG A 11 9.72 -3.63 7.73
N ALA A 12 10.54 -4.67 7.86
CA ALA A 12 11.86 -4.56 8.50
C ALA A 12 12.81 -3.68 7.67
N ALA A 13 12.83 -3.87 6.35
CA ALA A 13 13.63 -3.05 5.43
C ALA A 13 13.17 -1.59 5.43
N LEU A 14 11.87 -1.34 5.34
CA LEU A 14 11.28 0.00 5.43
C LEU A 14 11.65 0.70 6.75
N ALA A 15 11.59 0.00 7.89
CA ALA A 15 11.99 0.57 9.17
C ALA A 15 13.47 0.96 9.20
N ALA A 16 14.34 0.21 8.52
CA ALA A 16 15.74 0.57 8.37
C ALA A 16 15.92 1.80 7.46
N SER A 17 15.22 1.85 6.32
CA SER A 17 15.24 2.98 5.38
C SER A 17 14.73 4.27 6.01
N LEU A 18 13.63 4.21 6.77
CA LEU A 18 13.11 5.34 7.55
C LEU A 18 14.18 5.87 8.51
N LEU A 19 14.82 4.99 9.29
CA LEU A 19 15.84 5.41 10.24
C LEU A 19 17.04 6.05 9.55
N ALA A 20 17.48 5.50 8.40
CA ALA A 20 18.58 6.02 7.63
C ALA A 20 18.27 7.39 7.00
N ALA A 21 17.04 7.58 6.49
CA ALA A 21 16.61 8.84 5.89
C ALA A 21 16.41 9.96 6.94
N GLY A 22 15.91 9.60 8.12
CA GLY A 22 15.63 10.55 9.20
C GLY A 22 14.25 11.21 9.07
N ALA A 23 13.74 11.74 10.19
CA ALA A 23 12.34 12.17 10.34
C ALA A 23 11.87 13.25 9.35
N SER A 24 12.78 14.12 8.92
CA SER A 24 12.50 15.26 8.04
C SER A 24 12.73 14.96 6.56
N ALA A 25 13.17 13.75 6.20
CA ALA A 25 13.39 13.38 4.81
C ALA A 25 12.08 13.47 4.01
N PRO A 26 12.13 14.00 2.77
CA PRO A 26 10.97 14.00 1.89
C PRO A 26 10.61 12.57 1.48
N THR A 27 9.35 12.38 1.09
CA THR A 27 8.85 11.12 0.52
C THR A 27 8.29 11.37 -0.87
N GLY A 28 7.90 10.31 -1.59
CA GLY A 28 7.12 10.44 -2.82
C GLY A 28 5.65 10.82 -2.59
N CYS A 29 5.18 10.84 -1.34
CA CYS A 29 3.78 11.07 -0.99
C CYS A 29 3.47 12.57 -0.80
N GLY A 30 3.61 13.38 -1.86
CA GLY A 30 3.36 14.82 -1.79
C GLY A 30 4.25 15.51 -0.74
N ASP A 31 3.64 16.24 0.20
CA ASP A 31 4.34 17.01 1.24
C ASP A 31 4.73 16.20 2.49
N TRP A 32 4.50 14.88 2.49
CA TRP A 32 4.79 14.05 3.66
C TRP A 32 6.29 13.89 3.89
N THR A 33 6.70 14.00 5.16
CA THR A 33 8.04 13.58 5.59
C THR A 33 8.06 12.10 5.97
N ALA A 34 9.25 11.53 6.18
CA ALA A 34 9.41 10.18 6.71
C ALA A 34 8.68 9.97 8.06
N LEU A 35 8.55 11.02 8.88
CA LEU A 35 7.73 10.99 10.10
C LEU A 35 6.24 10.83 9.80
N ASP A 36 5.72 11.53 8.79
CA ASP A 36 4.32 11.40 8.37
C ASP A 36 4.04 10.00 7.83
N LEU A 37 4.94 9.49 6.99
CA LEU A 37 4.89 8.12 6.46
C LEU A 37 4.88 7.07 7.57
N ALA A 38 5.80 7.17 8.54
CA ALA A 38 5.86 6.26 9.68
C ALA A 38 4.59 6.36 10.54
N SER A 39 4.06 7.57 10.72
CA SER A 39 2.83 7.82 11.48
C SER A 39 1.61 7.21 10.78
N HIS A 40 1.54 7.32 9.45
CA HIS A 40 0.48 6.73 8.62
C HIS A 40 0.43 5.21 8.78
N LEU A 41 1.57 4.53 8.59
CA LEU A 41 1.66 3.08 8.68
C LEU A 41 1.33 2.57 10.10
N VAL A 42 1.82 3.26 11.13
CA VAL A 42 1.51 2.93 12.52
C VAL A 42 0.03 3.17 12.84
N ALA A 43 -0.59 4.20 12.24
CA ALA A 43 -2.01 4.47 12.39
C ALA A 43 -2.88 3.34 11.82
N GLU A 44 -2.48 2.74 10.69
CA GLU A 44 -3.17 1.59 10.11
C GLU A 44 -3.19 0.36 11.03
N GLU A 45 -2.23 0.26 11.95
CA GLU A 45 -2.07 -0.88 12.85
C GLU A 45 -2.70 -0.67 14.22
N ARG A 46 -3.31 0.50 14.47
CA ARG A 46 -4.02 0.77 15.73
C ARG A 46 -5.13 -0.25 15.95
N LEU A 47 -5.39 -0.54 17.23
CA LEU A 47 -6.38 -1.55 17.64
C LEU A 47 -6.12 -2.92 16.97
N GLY A 48 -4.84 -3.28 16.79
CA GLY A 48 -4.45 -4.52 16.12
C GLY A 48 -4.79 -4.57 14.62
N GLY A 49 -4.92 -3.41 13.99
CA GLY A 49 -5.28 -3.27 12.58
C GLY A 49 -6.74 -3.58 12.29
N LEU A 50 -7.63 -3.55 13.28
CA LEU A 50 -9.05 -3.93 13.11
C LEU A 50 -9.76 -3.06 12.07
N THR A 51 -9.60 -1.74 12.15
CA THR A 51 -10.23 -0.80 11.21
C THR A 51 -9.73 -1.00 9.78
N THR A 52 -8.41 -1.12 9.62
CA THR A 52 -7.75 -1.40 8.34
C THR A 52 -8.16 -2.75 7.77
N PHE A 53 -8.27 -3.77 8.63
CA PHE A 53 -8.78 -5.08 8.23
C PHE A 53 -10.20 -5.02 7.69
N ILE A 54 -11.10 -4.28 8.35
CA ILE A 54 -12.48 -4.08 7.89
C ILE A 54 -12.48 -3.36 6.53
N ALA A 55 -11.75 -2.25 6.42
CA ALA A 55 -11.65 -1.47 5.19
C ALA A 55 -11.10 -2.30 4.02
N ARG A 56 -9.98 -3.00 4.21
CA ARG A 56 -9.39 -3.88 3.19
C ARG A 56 -10.30 -5.06 2.84
N SER A 57 -11.02 -5.62 3.81
CA SER A 57 -12.00 -6.69 3.58
C SER A 57 -13.19 -6.25 2.72
N LEU A 58 -13.55 -4.98 2.75
CA LEU A 58 -14.58 -4.38 1.89
C LEU A 58 -13.99 -4.08 0.50
N ALA A 59 -12.78 -3.53 0.42
CA ALA A 59 -12.08 -3.27 -0.83
C ALA A 59 -11.89 -4.53 -1.68
N VAL A 60 -11.50 -5.65 -1.05
CA VAL A 60 -11.39 -6.98 -1.68
C VAL A 60 -12.73 -7.47 -2.25
N ARG A 61 -13.85 -6.97 -1.72
CA ARG A 61 -15.21 -7.27 -2.22
C ARG A 61 -15.72 -6.23 -3.23
N GLY A 62 -14.86 -5.35 -3.74
CA GLY A 62 -15.23 -4.34 -4.72
C GLY A 62 -15.94 -3.11 -4.15
N VAL A 63 -15.99 -2.98 -2.81
CA VAL A 63 -16.56 -1.81 -2.14
C VAL A 63 -15.46 -0.77 -1.98
N ALA A 64 -15.63 0.40 -2.60
CA ALA A 64 -14.68 1.48 -2.48
C ALA A 64 -14.74 2.06 -1.06
N VAL A 65 -13.67 1.84 -0.28
CA VAL A 65 -13.51 2.41 1.06
C VAL A 65 -12.42 3.47 0.98
N ALA A 66 -12.83 4.70 0.74
CA ALA A 66 -11.95 5.86 0.90
C ALA A 66 -12.26 6.49 2.26
N GLY A 67 -11.28 6.48 3.16
CA GLY A 67 -11.37 7.29 4.37
C GLY A 67 -11.40 8.78 3.98
N PRO A 68 -12.24 9.62 4.61
CA PRO A 68 -12.12 11.06 4.47
C PRO A 68 -10.67 11.50 4.74
N PRO A 69 -10.07 12.37 3.90
CA PRO A 69 -8.69 12.83 4.09
C PRO A 69 -8.44 13.33 5.52
N THR A 70 -9.44 14.01 6.11
CA THR A 70 -9.42 14.49 7.49
C THR A 70 -9.23 13.37 8.53
N LEU A 71 -9.74 12.16 8.30
CA LEU A 71 -9.52 11.02 9.19
C LEU A 71 -8.08 10.52 9.12
N VAL A 72 -7.54 10.41 7.91
CA VAL A 72 -6.14 10.01 7.69
C VAL A 72 -5.20 11.02 8.35
N ASP A 73 -5.44 12.31 8.11
CA ASP A 73 -4.63 13.38 8.70
C ASP A 73 -4.72 13.41 10.23
N ASN A 74 -5.91 13.18 10.79
CA ASN A 74 -6.09 13.09 12.24
C ASN A 74 -5.33 11.91 12.83
N ALA A 75 -5.35 10.76 12.16
CA ALA A 75 -4.66 9.56 12.62
C ALA A 75 -3.13 9.76 12.57
N ILE A 76 -2.62 10.35 11.48
CA ILE A 76 -1.21 10.75 11.34
C ILE A 76 -0.83 11.73 12.46
N ARG A 77 -1.58 12.83 12.62
CA ARG A 77 -1.32 13.83 13.68
C ARG A 77 -1.29 13.23 15.08
N LEU A 78 -2.10 12.22 15.34
CA LEU A 78 -2.14 11.55 16.64
C LEU A 78 -0.90 10.69 16.87
N GLU A 79 -0.49 9.89 15.88
CA GLU A 79 0.69 9.03 15.99
C GLU A 79 2.00 9.84 15.98
N ARG A 80 2.07 10.96 15.25
CA ARG A 80 3.23 11.89 15.25
C ARG A 80 3.69 12.28 16.65
N ARG A 81 2.77 12.36 17.62
CA ARG A 81 3.05 12.73 19.02
C ARG A 81 3.97 11.74 19.74
N GLN A 82 4.08 10.50 19.25
CA GLN A 82 4.94 9.48 19.81
C GLN A 82 6.42 9.70 19.48
N GLY A 83 6.72 10.51 18.46
CA GLY A 83 8.07 10.76 17.97
C GLY A 83 8.60 9.68 17.03
N PHE A 84 9.51 10.10 16.14
CA PHE A 84 9.97 9.28 15.01
C PHE A 84 10.57 7.93 15.42
N ALA A 85 11.49 7.94 16.39
CA ALA A 85 12.17 6.72 16.84
C ALA A 85 11.19 5.70 17.44
N ALA A 86 10.17 6.15 18.18
CA ALA A 86 9.16 5.27 18.75
C ALA A 86 8.30 4.62 17.66
N LEU A 87 7.91 5.38 16.64
CA LEU A 87 7.15 4.88 15.50
C LEU A 87 7.96 3.85 14.70
N VAL A 88 9.22 4.13 14.39
CA VAL A 88 10.11 3.18 13.71
C VAL A 88 10.30 1.90 14.54
N ASN A 89 10.45 2.01 15.86
CA ASN A 89 10.54 0.83 16.73
C ASN A 89 9.24 0.01 16.74
N ARG A 90 8.07 0.66 16.66
CA ARG A 90 6.78 -0.04 16.48
C ARG A 90 6.68 -0.75 15.13
N LEU A 91 7.26 -0.17 14.08
CA LEU A 91 7.41 -0.80 12.76
C LEU A 91 8.41 -1.97 12.73
N ARG A 92 9.15 -2.23 13.82
CA ARG A 92 9.98 -3.43 13.97
C ARG A 92 9.29 -4.58 14.72
N LEU A 93 8.17 -4.29 15.39
CA LEU A 93 7.38 -5.32 16.07
C LEU A 93 6.63 -6.19 15.06
N PRO A 94 6.19 -7.41 15.41
CA PRO A 94 5.40 -8.24 14.49
C PRO A 94 4.15 -7.53 13.97
N VAL A 95 3.84 -7.71 12.69
CA VAL A 95 2.64 -7.15 12.04
C VAL A 95 1.38 -7.67 12.73
N PRO A 96 0.34 -6.83 12.94
CA PRO A 96 -0.91 -7.28 13.51
C PRO A 96 -1.53 -8.46 12.73
N ARG A 97 -1.92 -9.52 13.45
CA ARG A 97 -2.39 -10.79 12.86
C ARG A 97 -3.57 -10.63 11.90
N LEU A 98 -4.41 -9.61 12.07
CA LEU A 98 -5.52 -9.33 11.16
C LEU A 98 -5.03 -8.93 9.76
N LEU A 99 -3.95 -8.16 9.67
CA LEU A 99 -3.36 -7.73 8.40
C LEU A 99 -2.60 -8.85 7.68
N LEU A 100 -2.31 -9.94 8.38
CA LEU A 100 -1.70 -11.15 7.82
C LEU A 100 -2.72 -12.18 7.33
N ARG A 101 -4.03 -11.89 7.44
CA ARG A 101 -5.06 -12.79 6.93
C ARG A 101 -4.97 -12.88 5.39
N PRO A 102 -5.03 -14.07 4.77
CA PRO A 102 -4.80 -14.24 3.34
C PRO A 102 -5.61 -13.32 2.43
N ARG A 103 -6.84 -12.97 2.86
CA ARG A 103 -7.73 -12.08 2.10
C ARG A 103 -7.21 -10.64 1.99
N VAL A 104 -6.48 -10.13 2.99
CA VAL A 104 -6.04 -8.73 3.05
C VAL A 104 -4.52 -8.58 2.98
N ALA A 105 -3.76 -9.67 3.15
CA ALA A 105 -2.31 -9.67 3.10
C ALA A 105 -1.74 -9.06 1.79
N PRO A 106 -2.33 -9.27 0.59
CA PRO A 106 -1.86 -8.60 -0.62
C PRO A 106 -1.91 -7.07 -0.54
N LEU A 107 -3.00 -6.52 0.00
CA LEU A 107 -3.11 -5.08 0.22
C LEU A 107 -2.16 -4.61 1.33
N ALA A 108 -1.94 -5.40 2.38
CA ALA A 108 -0.96 -5.05 3.40
C ALA A 108 0.47 -4.98 2.84
N LEU A 109 0.88 -5.97 2.04
CA LEU A 109 2.18 -5.95 1.38
C LEU A 109 2.31 -4.75 0.44
N PHE A 110 1.27 -4.47 -0.36
CA PHE A 110 1.23 -3.33 -1.27
C PHE A 110 1.41 -1.99 -0.56
N GLU A 111 0.79 -1.80 0.59
CA GLU A 111 0.85 -0.54 1.34
C GLU A 111 2.25 -0.31 1.93
N TYR A 112 2.88 -1.34 2.52
CA TYR A 112 4.26 -1.20 2.99
C TYR A 112 5.24 -1.00 1.83
N TRP A 113 5.09 -1.80 0.76
CA TRP A 113 6.01 -1.76 -0.37
C TRP A 113 5.92 -0.45 -1.15
N THR A 114 4.73 0.06 -1.44
CA THR A 114 4.54 1.31 -2.20
C THR A 114 5.18 2.49 -1.46
N HIS A 115 4.92 2.59 -0.16
CA HIS A 115 5.48 3.65 0.66
C HIS A 115 7.00 3.52 0.85
N HIS A 116 7.53 2.30 0.89
CA HIS A 116 8.96 2.09 0.88
C HIS A 116 9.60 2.44 -0.47
N ASP A 117 8.96 2.08 -1.57
CA ASP A 117 9.39 2.45 -2.93
C ASP A 117 9.41 3.98 -3.12
N GLU A 118 8.38 4.67 -2.66
CA GLU A 118 8.31 6.13 -2.71
C GLU A 118 9.41 6.80 -1.87
N LEU A 119 9.69 6.28 -0.68
CA LEU A 119 10.77 6.77 0.19
C LEU A 119 12.15 6.53 -0.45
N THR A 120 12.39 5.34 -0.99
CA THR A 120 13.67 4.98 -1.61
C THR A 120 13.91 5.78 -2.89
N ARG A 121 12.90 5.93 -3.75
CA ARG A 121 12.99 6.77 -4.95
C ARG A 121 13.26 8.24 -4.61
N ALA A 122 12.59 8.78 -3.59
CA ALA A 122 12.82 10.15 -3.14
C ALA A 122 14.25 10.36 -2.59
N THR A 123 14.90 9.29 -2.12
CA THR A 123 16.28 9.31 -1.60
C THR A 123 17.31 8.77 -2.59
N GLY A 124 16.91 8.50 -3.85
CA GLY A 124 17.81 8.08 -4.93
C GLY A 124 18.23 6.61 -4.90
N SER A 125 17.51 5.75 -4.18
CA SER A 125 17.75 4.31 -4.10
C SER A 125 16.72 3.51 -4.90
N ALA A 126 17.13 2.36 -5.43
CA ALA A 126 16.22 1.41 -6.06
C ALA A 126 15.59 0.49 -5.01
N HIS A 127 14.34 0.09 -5.25
CA HIS A 127 13.62 -0.86 -4.39
C HIS A 127 13.05 -2.01 -5.21
N ALA A 128 13.38 -3.23 -4.81
CA ALA A 128 12.99 -4.43 -5.57
C ALA A 128 11.52 -4.77 -5.33
N VAL A 129 10.85 -5.34 -6.33
CA VAL A 129 9.47 -5.83 -6.21
C VAL A 129 9.47 -7.28 -5.70
N PRO A 130 8.87 -7.58 -4.53
CA PRO A 130 8.68 -8.95 -4.08
C PRO A 130 7.76 -9.72 -5.04
N ALA A 131 8.10 -10.98 -5.35
CA ALA A 131 7.32 -11.78 -6.29
C ALA A 131 5.84 -11.96 -5.88
N THR A 132 5.56 -12.03 -4.57
CA THR A 132 4.18 -12.17 -4.07
C THR A 132 3.36 -10.89 -4.16
N LEU A 133 3.98 -9.73 -4.40
CA LEU A 133 3.26 -8.47 -4.56
C LEU A 133 2.30 -8.50 -5.77
N SER A 134 2.63 -9.30 -6.78
CA SER A 134 1.76 -9.61 -7.93
C SER A 134 0.34 -10.02 -7.56
N THR A 135 0.14 -10.60 -6.38
CA THR A 135 -1.17 -11.03 -5.89
C THR A 135 -2.13 -9.87 -5.61
N VAL A 136 -1.64 -8.64 -5.48
CA VAL A 136 -2.48 -7.45 -5.31
C VAL A 136 -3.05 -6.93 -6.62
N VAL A 137 -2.43 -7.24 -7.77
CA VAL A 137 -2.81 -6.68 -9.08
C VAL A 137 -4.31 -6.80 -9.37
N PRO A 138 -4.97 -7.96 -9.15
CA PRO A 138 -6.41 -8.08 -9.40
C PRO A 138 -7.29 -7.21 -8.51
N LEU A 139 -6.76 -6.74 -7.38
CA LEU A 139 -7.47 -5.95 -6.37
C LEU A 139 -7.33 -4.44 -6.60
N LEU A 140 -6.26 -4.00 -7.27
CA LEU A 140 -5.94 -2.58 -7.43
C LEU A 140 -7.04 -1.78 -8.12
N PRO A 141 -7.67 -2.24 -9.23
CA PRO A 141 -8.73 -1.46 -9.87
C PRO A 141 -9.97 -1.29 -8.99
N HIS A 142 -10.25 -2.25 -8.10
CA HIS A 142 -11.34 -2.14 -7.12
C HIS A 142 -10.98 -1.20 -5.97
N HIS A 143 -9.75 -1.30 -5.49
CA HIS A 143 -9.23 -0.44 -4.44
C HIS A 143 -9.16 1.03 -4.88
N GLN A 144 -8.78 1.28 -6.14
CA GLN A 144 -8.68 2.62 -6.74
C GLN A 144 -9.94 3.04 -7.51
N ARG A 145 -11.06 2.33 -7.36
CA ARG A 145 -12.28 2.54 -8.19
C ARG A 145 -12.76 3.98 -8.23
N ASN A 146 -12.68 4.70 -7.12
CA ASN A 146 -13.10 6.11 -7.04
C ASN A 146 -12.19 7.07 -7.81
N LYS A 147 -10.98 6.63 -8.19
CA LYS A 147 -10.05 7.38 -9.03
C LYS A 147 -10.19 7.05 -10.52
N LEU A 148 -10.93 5.99 -10.86
CA LEU A 148 -11.15 5.61 -12.26
C LEU A 148 -12.27 6.45 -12.87
N PRO A 149 -12.13 6.91 -14.13
CA PRO A 149 -13.22 7.59 -14.82
C PRO A 149 -14.46 6.68 -14.92
N ALA A 150 -15.64 7.21 -14.57
CA ALA A 150 -16.88 6.43 -14.53
C ALA A 150 -17.28 5.81 -15.89
N ALA A 151 -16.81 6.40 -16.99
CA ALA A 151 -17.10 5.99 -18.37
C ALA A 151 -16.02 5.08 -18.98
N VAL A 152 -15.10 4.54 -18.18
CA VAL A 152 -14.00 3.68 -18.65
C VAL A 152 -14.04 2.32 -17.96
N ARG A 153 -13.78 1.26 -18.73
CA ARG A 153 -13.45 -0.07 -18.24
C ARG A 153 -11.94 -0.26 -18.34
N VAL A 154 -11.27 -0.37 -17.21
CA VAL A 154 -9.83 -0.63 -17.16
C VAL A 154 -9.60 -2.13 -17.11
N THR A 155 -8.79 -2.65 -18.02
CA THR A 155 -8.31 -4.04 -18.05
C THR A 155 -6.81 -4.05 -17.79
N VAL A 156 -6.38 -4.87 -16.83
CA VAL A 156 -4.97 -5.07 -16.53
C VAL A 156 -4.54 -6.41 -17.10
N ALA A 157 -3.52 -6.42 -17.95
CA ALA A 157 -2.96 -7.62 -18.57
C ALA A 157 -1.45 -7.70 -18.37
N THR A 158 -0.88 -8.91 -18.35
CA THR A 158 0.58 -9.06 -18.39
C THR A 158 1.11 -8.86 -19.82
N ALA A 159 2.43 -8.73 -19.98
CA ALA A 159 3.09 -8.48 -21.28
C ALA A 159 2.79 -9.55 -22.35
N ASP A 160 2.38 -10.75 -21.94
CA ASP A 160 1.91 -11.85 -22.78
C ASP A 160 0.40 -11.74 -23.14
N ASN A 161 -0.22 -10.59 -22.86
CA ASN A 161 -1.65 -10.32 -23.00
C ASN A 161 -2.58 -11.18 -22.11
N THR A 162 -2.05 -11.88 -21.10
CA THR A 162 -2.90 -12.59 -20.14
C THR A 162 -3.64 -11.59 -19.25
N ILE A 163 -4.97 -11.52 -19.39
CA ILE A 163 -5.83 -10.66 -18.58
C ILE A 163 -5.77 -11.10 -17.11
N ARG A 164 -5.47 -10.16 -16.23
CA ARG A 164 -5.42 -10.37 -14.77
C ARG A 164 -6.69 -9.92 -14.08
N CYS A 165 -7.24 -8.78 -14.51
CA CYS A 165 -8.50 -8.27 -13.99
C CYS A 165 -9.06 -7.18 -14.91
N SER A 166 -10.34 -6.87 -14.71
CA SER A 166 -10.96 -5.69 -15.30
C SER A 166 -11.94 -5.06 -14.30
N ALA A 167 -12.06 -3.74 -14.32
CA ALA A 167 -13.04 -3.01 -13.51
C ALA A 167 -13.67 -1.86 -14.30
N GLY A 168 -14.97 -1.64 -14.06
CA GLY A 168 -15.78 -0.63 -14.76
C GLY A 168 -17.00 -1.27 -15.45
N PRO A 169 -17.93 -0.45 -15.98
CA PRO A 169 -19.11 -0.94 -16.69
C PRO A 169 -18.74 -1.73 -17.94
N LEU A 170 -19.44 -2.83 -18.24
CA LEU A 170 -19.20 -3.62 -19.46
C LEU A 170 -19.49 -2.84 -20.76
N SER A 171 -20.36 -1.83 -20.69
CA SER A 171 -20.72 -0.96 -21.81
C SER A 171 -19.78 0.23 -21.99
N ALA A 172 -18.79 0.41 -21.12
CA ALA A 172 -17.85 1.53 -21.16
C ALA A 172 -16.71 1.30 -22.17
N ALA A 173 -16.05 2.38 -22.59
CA ALA A 173 -14.86 2.29 -23.42
C ALA A 173 -13.74 1.54 -22.67
N GLU A 174 -13.10 0.58 -23.33
CA GLU A 174 -12.07 -0.26 -22.72
C GLU A 174 -10.67 0.34 -22.89
N VAL A 175 -9.92 0.39 -21.80
CA VAL A 175 -8.50 0.76 -21.77
C VAL A 175 -7.72 -0.40 -21.16
N THR A 176 -6.76 -0.93 -21.92
CA THR A 176 -5.88 -2.01 -21.45
C THR A 176 -4.55 -1.45 -21.00
N VAL A 177 -4.17 -1.73 -19.75
CA VAL A 177 -2.85 -1.48 -19.19
C VAL A 177 -2.09 -2.80 -19.21
N CYS A 178 -0.96 -2.86 -19.92
CA CYS A 178 -0.13 -4.05 -20.00
C CYS A 178 1.34 -3.78 -19.62
N GLY A 179 1.99 -4.77 -19.02
CA GLY A 179 3.37 -4.64 -18.59
C GLY A 179 3.91 -5.89 -17.88
N SER A 180 5.16 -5.80 -17.44
CA SER A 180 5.69 -6.75 -16.46
C SER A 180 4.91 -6.62 -15.15
N THR A 181 4.88 -7.68 -14.36
CA THR A 181 4.26 -7.64 -13.02
C THR A 181 4.79 -6.51 -12.15
N GLU A 182 6.09 -6.23 -12.22
CA GLU A 182 6.74 -5.11 -11.53
C GLU A 182 6.22 -3.75 -12.02
N ASN A 183 6.03 -3.58 -13.33
CA ASN A 183 5.50 -2.33 -13.88
C ASN A 183 4.01 -2.15 -13.60
N LEU A 184 3.25 -3.24 -13.41
CA LEU A 184 1.80 -3.17 -13.16
C LEU A 184 1.46 -2.78 -11.72
N VAL A 185 2.37 -2.99 -10.77
CA VAL A 185 2.19 -2.60 -9.37
C VAL A 185 2.75 -1.21 -9.05
N ARG A 186 3.60 -0.68 -9.93
CA ARG A 186 4.16 0.69 -9.90
C ARG A 186 3.21 1.67 -10.58
#